data_AF-A0A3T1DDW8-F1
#
_entry.id   AF-A0A3T1DDW8-F1
#
_cell.length_a   1.000
_cell.length_b   1.000
_cell.length_c   1.000
_cell.angle_alpha   90.00
_cell.angle_beta   90.00
_cell.angle_gamma   90.00
#
_symmetry.space_group_name_H-M   'P 1'
#
loop_
_entity.id
_entity.type
_entity.pdbx_description
1 polymer ?
#
loop_
_entity_poly.entity_id
_entity_poly.type
_entity_poly.pdbx_seq_one_letter_code
_entity_poly.pdbx_strand_id
1 'polypeptide(L)'
;MKFSVQYLSFFVIQSEGTDSDGPKKYKHYQTLTHEEYQDSELKLFLDSEFKRIAKRKAEIHAASEQVPTKIGRFITEPGHDLTSNPNYNQFQRLRTAENKEEFHNFSDDVLRMYMETNSVRGGAFVLATAKLNELFDEPFLFLFKCDFESKIARISDERSLISQVEMAINAKNIKSIQYPHMPEEGMLEEWELKIHQASHARYFEDFLKFVSYEKSKPEIVTDQVMELVHHYMETKWQGTEAVEGADETEETVAMREEKQQFDVWVAGEKRELQEKWTHEHVVEATKQIVEVQPEIEMKFKLDDVSIKGHMDDYGKNIHIARVNGRYVVLIEGDSFQFDKGVSPIELLHPEELDEVLRRVGKGVRRVPTGEAPPLD
;
A
#
# COMPACT_ATOMS: atom_id res chain seq x y z
N MET A 1 -0.84 26.79 -1.70
CA MET A 1 0.03 25.92 -2.53
C MET A 1 0.15 26.45 -3.94
N LYS A 2 1.00 27.47 -4.09
CA LYS A 2 1.47 27.99 -5.36
C LYS A 2 2.97 27.72 -5.43
N PHE A 3 3.37 26.79 -6.28
CA PHE A 3 4.77 26.44 -6.47
C PHE A 3 5.42 27.37 -7.50
N SER A 4 6.60 27.88 -7.19
CA SER A 4 7.43 28.68 -8.07
C SER A 4 8.52 27.79 -8.65
N VAL A 5 8.33 27.33 -9.89
CA VAL A 5 9.32 26.50 -10.60
C VAL A 5 10.60 27.29 -10.81
N GLN A 6 11.74 26.69 -10.45
CA GLN A 6 13.07 27.26 -10.66
C GLN A 6 13.68 26.71 -11.94
N TYR A 7 13.68 25.39 -12.08
CA TYR A 7 14.13 24.70 -13.28
C TYR A 7 13.17 23.55 -13.63
N LEU A 8 13.06 23.26 -14.92
CA LEU A 8 12.31 22.10 -15.43
C LEU A 8 13.03 21.48 -16.63
N SER A 9 13.29 20.17 -16.61
CA SER A 9 13.88 19.43 -17.72
C SER A 9 12.83 18.45 -18.28
N PHE A 10 12.66 18.48 -19.61
CA PHE A 10 11.68 17.65 -20.32
C PHE A 10 12.37 16.69 -21.28
N PHE A 11 12.10 15.40 -21.11
CA PHE A 11 12.61 14.31 -21.93
C PHE A 11 11.46 13.46 -22.46
N VAL A 12 11.67 12.82 -23.61
CA VAL A 12 10.76 11.81 -24.14
C VAL A 12 11.50 10.50 -24.35
N ILE A 13 10.90 9.43 -23.85
CA ILE A 13 11.35 8.04 -24.02
C ILE A 13 10.53 7.42 -25.14
N GLN A 14 11.20 6.82 -26.12
CA GLN A 14 10.62 6.20 -27.31
C GLN A 14 11.11 4.77 -27.47
N SER A 15 10.24 3.90 -27.99
CA SER A 15 10.62 2.56 -28.42
C SER A 15 11.25 2.62 -29.81
N GLU A 16 12.35 1.91 -30.04
CA GLU A 16 12.82 1.66 -31.40
C GLU A 16 11.95 0.57 -32.06
N GLY A 17 11.18 0.94 -33.08
CA GLY A 17 10.36 0.02 -33.87
C GLY A 17 8.92 -0.15 -33.37
N THR A 18 8.20 -1.11 -33.96
CA THR A 18 6.80 -1.45 -33.61
C THR A 18 6.68 -2.37 -32.40
N ASP A 19 7.79 -2.94 -31.92
CA ASP A 19 7.79 -3.85 -30.79
C ASP A 19 7.80 -3.07 -29.46
N SER A 20 6.79 -3.35 -28.62
CA SER A 20 6.65 -2.74 -27.30
C SER A 20 7.80 -3.06 -26.35
N ASP A 21 8.55 -4.13 -26.60
CA ASP A 21 9.71 -4.60 -25.82
C ASP A 21 11.07 -4.30 -26.48
N GLY A 22 11.09 -3.60 -27.62
CA GLY A 22 12.34 -3.19 -28.27
C GLY A 22 13.16 -2.19 -27.43
N PRO A 23 14.46 -2.04 -27.74
CA PRO A 23 15.36 -1.13 -27.01
C PRO A 23 14.77 0.29 -26.96
N LYS A 24 14.85 0.90 -25.77
CA LYS A 24 14.33 2.24 -25.53
C LYS A 24 15.44 3.27 -25.70
N LYS A 25 15.13 4.36 -26.39
CA LYS A 25 15.97 5.56 -26.46
C LYS A 25 15.23 6.73 -25.87
N TYR A 26 15.96 7.74 -25.43
CA TYR A 26 15.36 8.98 -24.97
C TYR A 26 15.96 10.17 -25.69
N LYS A 27 15.19 11.25 -25.76
CA LYS A 27 15.61 12.55 -26.31
C LYS A 27 15.30 13.64 -25.29
N HIS A 28 16.29 14.46 -24.99
CA HIS A 28 16.09 15.74 -24.31
C HIS A 28 15.50 16.75 -25.29
N TYR A 29 14.47 17.48 -24.86
CA TYR A 29 13.86 18.53 -25.68
C TYR A 29 14.26 19.91 -25.21
N GLN A 30 14.09 20.17 -23.91
CA GLN A 30 14.38 21.46 -23.33
C GLN A 30 14.57 21.34 -21.83
N THR A 31 15.41 22.24 -21.32
CA THR A 31 15.41 22.63 -19.92
C THR A 31 14.98 24.09 -19.86
N LEU A 32 14.11 24.44 -18.92
CA LEU A 32 13.52 25.76 -18.75
C LEU A 32 13.99 26.36 -17.43
N THR A 33 14.35 27.64 -17.42
CA THR A 33 14.48 28.47 -16.21
C THR A 33 13.11 28.91 -15.71
N HIS A 34 13.08 29.64 -14.59
CA HIS A 34 11.87 30.24 -14.05
C HIS A 34 11.11 31.08 -15.10
N GLU A 35 11.80 32.01 -15.76
CA GLU A 35 11.20 32.92 -16.75
C GLU A 35 10.69 32.16 -17.96
N GLU A 36 11.51 31.26 -18.51
CA GLU A 36 11.14 30.41 -19.65
C GLU A 36 9.93 29.50 -19.32
N TYR A 37 9.83 29.03 -18.06
CA TYR A 37 8.68 28.26 -17.61
C TYR A 37 7.41 29.12 -17.48
N GLN A 38 7.52 30.37 -17.00
CA GLN A 38 6.36 31.27 -16.88
C GLN A 38 5.69 31.53 -18.23
N ASP A 39 6.50 31.64 -19.29
CA ASP A 39 6.03 31.86 -20.67
C ASP A 39 5.67 30.56 -21.40
N SER A 40 5.88 29.40 -20.78
CA SER A 40 5.64 28.10 -21.40
C SER A 40 4.19 27.62 -21.29
N GLU A 41 3.71 26.92 -22.31
CA GLU A 41 2.42 26.24 -22.30
C GLU A 41 2.35 25.12 -21.23
N LEU A 42 3.50 24.53 -20.85
CA LEU A 42 3.59 23.52 -19.79
C LEU A 42 3.08 24.02 -18.44
N LYS A 43 3.15 25.33 -18.20
CA LYS A 43 2.69 25.97 -16.98
C LYS A 43 1.21 25.71 -16.71
N LEU A 44 0.36 25.85 -17.73
CA LEU A 44 -1.09 25.68 -17.61
C LEU A 44 -1.45 24.31 -17.06
N PHE A 45 -0.68 23.30 -17.44
CA PHE A 45 -0.85 21.93 -17.02
C PHE A 45 -0.19 21.65 -15.66
N LEU A 46 1.13 21.87 -15.55
CA LEU A 46 1.94 21.41 -14.42
C LEU A 46 1.67 22.15 -13.11
N ASP A 47 1.26 23.42 -13.14
CA ASP A 47 0.88 24.18 -11.92
C ASP A 47 -0.20 23.43 -11.11
N SER A 48 -1.17 22.84 -11.83
CA SER A 48 -2.24 22.08 -11.22
C SER A 48 -1.77 20.73 -10.66
N GLU A 49 -0.79 20.11 -11.32
CA GLU A 49 -0.26 18.80 -10.92
C GLU A 49 0.67 18.90 -9.71
N PHE A 50 1.54 19.91 -9.62
CA PHE A 50 2.35 20.14 -8.40
C PHE A 50 1.47 20.23 -7.16
N LYS A 51 0.39 21.02 -7.23
CA LYS A 51 -0.59 21.17 -6.16
C LYS A 51 -1.31 19.84 -5.85
N ARG A 52 -1.70 19.08 -6.87
CA ARG A 52 -2.38 17.79 -6.69
C ARG A 52 -1.46 16.78 -6.00
N ILE A 53 -0.20 16.70 -6.41
CA ILE A 53 0.80 15.79 -5.82
C ILE A 53 1.05 16.17 -4.36
N ALA A 54 1.29 17.46 -4.08
CA ALA A 54 1.51 17.95 -2.72
C ALA A 54 0.35 17.60 -1.79
N LYS A 55 -0.89 17.77 -2.24
CA LYS A 55 -2.11 17.46 -1.46
C LYS A 55 -2.49 15.98 -1.42
N ARG A 56 -1.88 15.14 -2.25
CA ARG A 56 -2.21 13.71 -2.29
C ARG A 56 -1.82 13.08 -0.96
N LYS A 57 -2.79 12.47 -0.29
CA LYS A 57 -2.58 11.74 0.96
C LYS A 57 -1.70 10.52 0.71
N ALA A 58 -0.75 10.31 1.60
CA ALA A 58 0.05 9.11 1.71
C ALA A 58 0.03 8.72 3.19
N GLU A 59 -0.21 7.45 3.46
CA GLU A 59 -0.18 6.90 4.81
C GLU A 59 1.15 6.19 5.01
N ILE A 60 1.74 6.31 6.20
CA ILE A 60 2.96 5.57 6.59
C ILE A 60 2.65 4.07 6.50
N HIS A 61 1.60 3.63 7.20
CA HIS A 61 1.10 2.25 7.12
C HIS A 61 -0.19 2.21 6.31
N ALA A 62 -0.05 1.84 5.04
CA ALA A 62 -1.17 1.74 4.12
C ALA A 62 -2.21 0.69 4.56
N ALA A 63 -3.48 0.96 4.31
CA ALA A 63 -4.56 -0.01 4.54
C ALA A 63 -4.46 -1.31 3.71
N SER A 64 -3.63 -1.31 2.67
CA SER A 64 -3.38 -2.47 1.80
C SER A 64 -2.00 -2.37 1.16
N GLU A 65 -1.40 -3.49 0.76
CA GLU A 65 -0.12 -3.53 0.04
C GLU A 65 -0.15 -2.75 -1.29
N GLN A 66 -1.28 -2.79 -1.99
CA GLN A 66 -1.46 -2.17 -3.30
C GLN A 66 -2.13 -0.79 -3.19
N VAL A 67 -1.50 0.14 -2.49
CA VAL A 67 -1.91 1.56 -2.54
C VAL A 67 -1.17 2.31 -3.64
N PRO A 68 -1.85 3.25 -4.33
CA PRO A 68 -1.24 4.02 -5.40
C PRO A 68 -0.27 5.07 -4.89
N THR A 69 -0.34 5.47 -3.61
CA THR A 69 0.56 6.49 -3.03
C THR A 69 1.25 5.89 -1.82
N LYS A 70 2.57 5.99 -1.77
CA LYS A 70 3.43 5.45 -0.72
C LYS A 70 4.42 6.50 -0.24
N ILE A 71 4.88 6.33 1.00
CA ILE A 71 6.02 7.04 1.55
C ILE A 71 7.21 6.09 1.47
N GLY A 72 8.30 6.55 0.86
CA GLY A 72 9.57 5.83 0.84
C GLY A 72 10.58 6.55 1.73
N ARG A 73 11.40 5.79 2.46
CA ARG A 73 12.45 6.31 3.33
C ARG A 73 13.83 5.93 2.80
N PHE A 74 14.77 6.86 2.75
CA PHE A 74 16.14 6.55 2.32
C PHE A 74 16.81 5.59 3.30
N ILE A 75 17.43 4.53 2.75
CA ILE A 75 18.22 3.56 3.52
C ILE A 75 19.63 4.12 3.70
N THR A 76 20.10 4.25 4.94
CA THR A 76 21.46 4.70 5.24
C THR A 76 22.30 3.56 5.79
N GLU A 77 23.62 3.66 5.63
CA GLU A 77 24.54 2.75 6.30
C GLU A 77 24.49 2.96 7.82
N PRO A 78 24.62 1.91 8.65
CA PRO A 78 24.59 2.05 10.10
C PRO A 78 25.65 3.05 10.60
N GLY A 79 25.22 4.07 11.34
CA GLY A 79 26.11 5.13 11.86
C GLY A 79 26.44 6.25 10.87
N HIS A 80 25.91 6.22 9.65
CA HIS A 80 26.06 7.25 8.64
C HIS A 80 24.77 8.05 8.43
N ASP A 81 24.92 9.27 7.92
CA ASP A 81 23.81 10.17 7.58
C ASP A 81 23.26 9.88 6.16
N LEU A 82 22.30 10.70 5.72
CA LEU A 82 21.68 10.60 4.39
C LEU A 82 22.69 10.64 3.24
N THR A 83 23.88 11.20 3.43
CA THR A 83 24.90 11.27 2.38
C THR A 83 25.50 9.90 2.03
N SER A 84 25.28 8.88 2.85
CA SER A 84 25.59 7.49 2.49
C SER A 84 24.65 6.93 1.42
N ASN A 85 23.47 7.53 1.22
CA ASN A 85 22.46 7.03 0.30
C ASN A 85 22.66 7.59 -1.13
N PRO A 86 22.88 6.73 -2.15
CA PRO A 86 23.08 7.19 -3.53
C PRO A 86 21.86 7.91 -4.14
N ASN A 87 20.64 7.46 -3.85
CA ASN A 87 19.42 8.08 -4.36
C ASN A 87 19.21 9.48 -3.76
N TYR A 88 19.43 9.63 -2.44
CA TYR A 88 19.41 10.93 -1.76
C TYR A 88 20.40 11.91 -2.40
N ASN A 89 21.65 11.49 -2.58
CA ASN A 89 22.70 12.33 -3.15
C ASN A 89 22.33 12.84 -4.55
N GLN A 90 21.73 11.99 -5.38
CA GLN A 90 21.28 12.40 -6.71
C GLN A 90 20.15 13.43 -6.66
N PHE A 91 19.19 13.23 -5.76
CA PHE A 91 18.07 14.15 -5.57
C PHE A 91 18.54 15.49 -5.00
N GLN A 92 19.53 15.46 -4.10
CA GLN A 92 20.09 16.67 -3.51
C GLN A 92 20.84 17.50 -4.55
N ARG A 93 21.65 16.89 -5.43
CA ARG A 93 22.29 17.61 -6.55
C ARG A 93 21.29 18.33 -7.45
N LEU A 94 20.16 17.69 -7.74
CA LEU A 94 19.07 18.33 -8.49
C LEU A 94 18.45 19.51 -7.76
N ARG A 95 18.18 19.38 -6.45
CA ARG A 95 17.59 20.45 -5.61
C ARG A 95 18.52 21.66 -5.46
N THR A 96 19.83 21.43 -5.45
CA THR A 96 20.83 22.48 -5.24
C THR A 96 21.53 22.92 -6.53
N ALA A 97 21.05 22.51 -7.71
CA ALA A 97 21.64 22.92 -8.98
C ALA A 97 21.58 24.44 -9.12
N GLU A 98 22.73 25.07 -9.42
CA GLU A 98 22.84 26.53 -9.40
C GLU A 98 22.36 27.15 -10.71
N ASN A 99 22.47 26.39 -11.81
CA ASN A 99 22.19 26.87 -13.15
C ASN A 99 21.49 25.82 -14.02
N LYS A 100 20.99 26.30 -15.17
CA LYS A 100 20.24 25.49 -16.16
C LYS A 100 21.03 24.29 -16.69
N GLU A 101 22.34 24.44 -16.87
CA GLU A 101 23.20 23.38 -17.43
C GLU A 101 23.45 22.26 -16.41
N GLU A 102 23.77 22.61 -15.16
CA GLU A 102 23.87 21.65 -14.05
C GLU A 102 22.57 20.90 -13.84
N PHE A 103 21.44 21.60 -13.80
CA PHE A 103 20.14 20.96 -13.62
C PHE A 103 19.83 19.99 -14.75
N HIS A 104 20.17 20.33 -15.99
CA HIS A 104 20.05 19.43 -17.14
C HIS A 104 20.93 18.18 -16.98
N ASN A 105 22.22 18.34 -16.65
CA ASN A 105 23.15 17.23 -16.52
C ASN A 105 22.72 16.26 -15.42
N PHE A 106 22.34 16.77 -14.24
CA PHE A 106 21.84 15.92 -13.16
C PHE A 106 20.49 15.26 -13.49
N SER A 107 19.67 15.91 -14.33
CA SER A 107 18.43 15.34 -14.83
C SER A 107 18.68 14.19 -15.81
N ASP A 108 19.68 14.32 -16.69
CA ASP A 108 20.11 13.27 -17.63
C ASP A 108 20.60 12.03 -16.87
N ASP A 109 21.40 12.23 -15.82
CA ASP A 109 21.86 11.15 -14.94
C ASP A 109 20.70 10.38 -14.30
N VAL A 110 19.70 11.09 -13.77
CA VAL A 110 18.49 10.45 -13.20
C VAL A 110 17.73 9.67 -14.27
N LEU A 111 17.58 10.23 -15.47
CA LEU A 111 16.90 9.55 -16.56
C LEU A 111 17.66 8.28 -16.99
N ARG A 112 19.00 8.32 -17.08
CA ARG A 112 19.81 7.12 -17.37
C ARG A 112 19.58 6.01 -16.35
N MET A 113 19.56 6.34 -15.07
CA MET A 113 19.22 5.38 -14.01
C MET A 113 17.82 4.80 -14.20
N TYR A 114 16.84 5.63 -14.57
CA TYR A 114 15.49 5.14 -14.90
C TYR A 114 15.50 4.19 -16.12
N MET A 115 16.28 4.51 -17.15
CA MET A 115 16.40 3.73 -18.39
C MET A 115 17.06 2.36 -18.18
N GLU A 116 17.79 2.16 -17.07
CA GLU A 116 18.38 0.87 -16.68
C GLU A 116 17.39 -0.05 -15.94
N THR A 117 16.16 0.40 -15.65
CA THR A 117 15.14 -0.43 -15.00
C THR A 117 14.53 -1.43 -15.96
N ASN A 118 14.04 -2.57 -15.45
CA ASN A 118 13.43 -3.62 -16.28
C ASN A 118 12.06 -3.21 -16.86
N SER A 119 11.45 -2.16 -16.32
CA SER A 119 10.07 -1.77 -16.62
C SER A 119 9.98 -0.47 -17.42
N VAL A 120 11.02 -0.04 -18.14
CA VAL A 120 10.99 1.23 -18.88
C VAL A 120 9.87 1.25 -19.91
N ARG A 121 9.00 2.28 -19.85
CA ARG A 121 7.97 2.52 -20.86
C ARG A 121 8.17 3.86 -21.54
N GLY A 122 7.80 3.90 -22.81
CA GLY A 122 7.75 5.14 -23.58
C GLY A 122 6.80 6.16 -22.96
N GLY A 123 7.13 7.44 -23.12
CA GLY A 123 6.41 8.51 -22.44
C GLY A 123 7.25 9.76 -22.22
N ALA A 124 6.64 10.75 -21.57
CA ALA A 124 7.34 11.93 -21.08
C ALA A 124 7.94 11.66 -19.70
N PHE A 125 9.19 12.11 -19.52
CA PHE A 125 9.89 12.11 -18.24
C PHE A 125 10.30 13.56 -17.93
N VAL A 126 9.79 14.10 -16.83
CA VAL A 126 9.93 15.51 -16.48
C VAL A 126 10.49 15.62 -15.08
N LEU A 127 11.54 16.40 -14.88
CA LEU A 127 12.01 16.79 -13.56
C LEU A 127 11.84 18.29 -13.37
N ALA A 128 11.40 18.71 -12.20
CA ALA A 128 11.25 20.10 -11.87
C ALA A 128 11.66 20.37 -10.42
N THR A 129 12.39 21.46 -10.21
CA THR A 129 12.54 22.04 -8.87
C THR A 129 11.55 23.18 -8.72
N ALA A 130 10.78 23.18 -7.64
CA ALA A 130 9.79 24.20 -7.40
C ALA A 130 9.70 24.56 -5.91
N LYS A 131 9.74 25.87 -5.63
CA LYS A 131 9.70 26.41 -4.27
C LYS A 131 8.28 26.75 -3.87
N LEU A 132 7.84 26.30 -2.70
CA LEU A 132 6.59 26.74 -2.10
C LEU A 132 6.89 27.92 -1.18
N ASN A 133 7.03 29.11 -1.79
CA ASN A 133 7.46 30.34 -1.11
C ASN A 133 6.60 30.73 0.10
N GLU A 134 5.36 30.24 0.17
CA GLU A 134 4.44 30.46 1.30
C GLU A 134 4.93 29.79 2.59
N LEU A 135 5.72 28.72 2.50
CA LEU A 135 6.07 27.85 3.64
C LEU A 135 7.57 27.55 3.77
N PHE A 136 8.32 27.51 2.68
CA PHE A 136 9.70 27.00 2.70
C PHE A 136 10.65 27.86 1.87
N ASP A 137 11.92 27.86 2.31
CA ASP A 137 13.00 28.51 1.60
C ASP A 137 13.69 27.64 0.54
N GLU A 138 13.65 26.32 0.76
CA GLU A 138 14.24 25.36 -0.16
C GLU A 138 13.22 24.82 -1.16
N PRO A 139 13.66 24.43 -2.37
CA PRO A 139 12.77 23.84 -3.36
C PRO A 139 12.46 22.37 -3.05
N PHE A 140 11.28 21.95 -3.51
CA PHE A 140 10.98 20.54 -3.71
C PHE A 140 11.48 20.10 -5.08
N LEU A 141 11.94 18.86 -5.17
CA LEU A 141 12.10 18.12 -6.41
C LEU A 141 10.79 17.36 -6.71
N PHE A 142 10.29 17.57 -7.92
CA PHE A 142 9.22 16.79 -8.50
C PHE A 142 9.75 16.01 -9.70
N LEU A 143 9.43 14.73 -9.76
CA LEU A 143 9.67 13.89 -10.93
C LEU A 143 8.33 13.40 -11.44
N PHE A 144 8.07 13.55 -12.74
CA PHE A 144 6.87 13.09 -13.40
C PHE A 144 7.24 12.08 -14.48
N LYS A 145 6.46 10.99 -14.53
CA LYS A 145 6.49 10.04 -15.62
C LYS A 145 5.08 9.87 -16.16
N CYS A 146 4.90 10.21 -17.43
CA CYS A 146 3.62 10.14 -18.15
C CYS A 146 3.73 9.17 -19.32
N ASP A 147 3.04 8.04 -19.27
CA ASP A 147 3.14 6.98 -20.28
C ASP A 147 2.41 7.36 -21.58
N PHE A 148 3.06 7.07 -22.71
CA PHE A 148 2.46 6.86 -24.04
C PHE A 148 1.16 6.03 -24.02
N GLU A 149 -0.02 6.58 -24.34
CA GLU A 149 -1.12 5.73 -24.83
C GLU A 149 -0.76 5.16 -26.21
N SER A 150 -1.05 3.89 -26.45
CA SER A 150 -0.63 3.12 -27.64
C SER A 150 -1.10 3.70 -28.99
N LYS A 151 -2.07 4.62 -28.98
CA LYS A 151 -2.62 5.26 -30.19
C LYS A 151 -1.94 6.58 -30.58
N ILE A 152 -1.06 7.14 -29.74
CA ILE A 152 -0.45 8.48 -29.95
C ILE A 152 0.98 8.36 -30.53
N ALA A 153 1.34 7.21 -31.08
CA ALA A 153 2.71 6.81 -31.39
C ALA A 153 3.34 7.41 -32.67
N ARG A 154 3.12 8.69 -33.00
CA ARG A 154 3.88 9.38 -34.07
C ARG A 154 4.19 10.83 -33.69
N ILE A 155 5.31 11.03 -33.01
CA ILE A 155 5.93 12.34 -32.82
C ILE A 155 6.65 12.69 -34.13
N SER A 156 6.05 13.56 -34.95
CA SER A 156 6.59 13.92 -36.27
C SER A 156 7.13 15.35 -36.36
N ASP A 157 6.89 16.23 -35.38
CA ASP A 157 7.28 17.64 -35.48
C ASP A 157 7.67 18.27 -34.14
N GLU A 158 8.91 18.77 -34.05
CA GLU A 158 9.52 19.38 -32.86
C GLU A 158 8.79 20.66 -32.41
N ARG A 159 8.10 21.35 -33.32
CA ARG A 159 7.35 22.58 -33.02
C ARG A 159 5.95 22.32 -32.47
N SER A 160 5.40 21.10 -32.60
CA SER A 160 4.03 20.77 -32.16
C SER A 160 3.95 19.83 -30.95
N LEU A 161 5.11 19.45 -30.39
CA LEU A 161 5.20 18.46 -29.33
C LEU A 161 4.27 18.77 -28.16
N ILE A 162 4.07 20.05 -27.82
CA ILE A 162 3.28 20.44 -26.66
C ILE A 162 1.78 20.21 -26.88
N SER A 163 1.24 20.46 -28.09
CA SER A 163 -0.16 20.09 -28.40
C SER A 163 -0.39 18.57 -28.39
N GLN A 164 0.66 17.79 -28.66
CA GLN A 164 0.63 16.32 -28.61
C GLN A 164 0.84 15.79 -27.19
N VAL A 165 1.60 16.51 -26.36
CA VAL A 165 1.84 16.24 -24.93
C VAL A 165 0.60 16.60 -24.09
N GLU A 166 -0.18 17.64 -24.45
CA GLU A 166 -1.50 17.91 -23.84
C GLU A 166 -2.49 16.75 -24.04
N MET A 167 -2.47 16.11 -25.22
CA MET A 167 -3.28 14.91 -25.49
C MET A 167 -2.71 13.63 -24.86
N ALA A 168 -1.39 13.56 -24.62
CA ALA A 168 -0.71 12.36 -24.15
C ALA A 168 -0.51 12.31 -22.63
N ILE A 169 -0.43 13.46 -21.94
CA ILE A 169 -0.39 13.52 -20.48
C ILE A 169 -1.82 13.43 -19.96
N ASN A 170 -2.31 12.19 -19.86
CA ASN A 170 -3.53 11.93 -19.12
C ASN A 170 -3.24 12.10 -17.62
N ALA A 171 -3.72 13.20 -17.04
CA ALA A 171 -3.64 13.54 -15.61
C ALA A 171 -4.02 12.38 -14.66
N LYS A 172 -4.85 11.41 -15.11
CA LYS A 172 -5.23 10.25 -14.30
C LYS A 172 -4.10 9.22 -14.10
N ASN A 173 -3.12 9.18 -15.00
CA ASN A 173 -2.09 8.12 -15.04
C ASN A 173 -0.66 8.62 -14.77
N ILE A 174 -0.52 9.88 -14.33
CA ILE A 174 0.77 10.47 -13.99
C ILE A 174 1.33 9.77 -12.77
N LYS A 175 2.53 9.23 -12.95
CA LYS A 175 3.34 8.73 -11.84
C LYS A 175 4.24 9.87 -11.41
N SER A 176 4.37 10.06 -10.11
CA SER A 176 5.14 11.18 -9.58
C SER A 176 5.94 10.84 -8.35
N ILE A 177 7.08 11.51 -8.18
CA ILE A 177 7.80 11.62 -6.91
C ILE A 177 7.76 13.07 -6.45
N GLN A 178 7.58 13.29 -5.15
CA GLN A 178 7.84 14.55 -4.47
C GLN A 178 8.89 14.30 -3.39
N TYR A 179 9.97 15.09 -3.42
CA TYR A 179 11.03 15.08 -2.42
C TYR A 179 11.44 16.52 -2.07
N PRO A 180 11.62 16.89 -0.79
CA PRO A 180 11.31 16.12 0.42
C PRO A 180 9.83 15.79 0.56
N HIS A 181 9.51 14.78 1.37
CA HIS A 181 8.13 14.53 1.76
C HIS A 181 7.64 15.69 2.65
N MET A 182 6.40 16.12 2.42
CA MET A 182 5.70 17.09 3.25
C MET A 182 4.47 16.39 3.83
N PRO A 183 4.56 15.80 5.04
CA PRO A 183 3.45 15.11 5.68
C PRO A 183 2.30 16.07 5.97
N GLU A 184 2.65 17.25 6.51
CA GLU A 184 1.74 18.33 6.87
C GLU A 184 2.25 19.66 6.30
N GLU A 185 1.35 20.64 6.10
CA GLU A 185 1.74 21.96 5.62
C GLU A 185 2.71 22.62 6.62
N GLY A 186 3.94 22.91 6.16
CA GLY A 186 4.99 23.51 6.98
C GLY A 186 5.98 22.50 7.60
N MET A 187 5.78 21.19 7.41
CA MET A 187 6.72 20.16 7.83
C MET A 187 7.45 19.53 6.64
N LEU A 188 8.77 19.34 6.75
CA LEU A 188 9.58 18.62 5.76
C LEU A 188 10.24 17.42 6.42
N GLU A 189 10.10 16.26 5.78
CA GLU A 189 10.81 15.05 6.14
C GLU A 189 11.87 14.76 5.07
N GLU A 190 13.12 15.15 5.35
CA GLU A 190 14.26 14.96 4.43
C GLU A 190 14.65 13.50 4.22
N TRP A 191 14.29 12.65 5.18
CA TRP A 191 14.53 11.22 5.10
C TRP A 191 13.56 10.51 4.18
N GLU A 192 12.51 11.20 3.75
CA GLU A 192 11.35 10.61 3.10
C GLU A 192 11.04 11.27 1.77
N LEU A 193 10.43 10.48 0.89
CA LEU A 193 9.88 10.92 -0.38
C LEU A 193 8.49 10.33 -0.58
N LYS A 194 7.62 11.07 -1.26
CA LYS A 194 6.28 10.61 -1.60
C LYS A 194 6.25 10.13 -3.04
N ILE A 195 5.89 8.88 -3.23
CA ILE A 195 5.68 8.28 -4.54
C ILE A 195 4.19 8.14 -4.79
N HIS A 196 3.78 8.42 -6.02
CA HIS A 196 2.50 8.02 -6.55
C HIS A 196 2.64 7.25 -7.86
N GLN A 197 2.06 6.05 -7.90
CA GLN A 197 1.98 5.18 -9.06
C GLN A 197 0.66 4.39 -9.01
N ALA A 198 -0.32 4.77 -9.84
CA ALA A 198 -1.61 4.09 -9.90
C ALA A 198 -1.59 2.74 -10.65
N SER A 199 -0.41 2.29 -11.10
CA SER A 199 -0.23 1.04 -11.85
C SER A 199 0.41 -0.04 -11.00
N HIS A 200 0.09 -1.31 -11.27
CA HIS A 200 0.76 -2.47 -10.62
C HIS A 200 2.28 -2.53 -10.84
N ALA A 201 2.79 -1.87 -11.88
CA ALA A 201 4.21 -1.88 -12.17
C ALA A 201 4.96 -0.91 -11.24
N ARG A 202 5.96 -1.46 -10.53
CA ARG A 202 6.73 -0.83 -9.46
C ARG A 202 7.90 0.02 -9.98
N TYR A 203 7.68 0.82 -11.02
CA TYR A 203 8.76 1.52 -11.74
C TYR A 203 9.66 2.36 -10.84
N PHE A 204 9.06 3.08 -9.89
CA PHE A 204 9.83 3.94 -9.00
C PHE A 204 10.50 3.18 -7.87
N GLU A 205 9.95 2.03 -7.46
CA GLU A 205 10.59 1.16 -6.48
C GLU A 205 11.82 0.49 -7.10
N ASP A 206 11.74 0.05 -8.36
CA ASP A 206 12.89 -0.50 -9.11
C ASP A 206 13.98 0.55 -9.36
N PHE A 207 13.57 1.80 -9.62
CA PHE A 207 14.45 2.96 -9.85
C PHE A 207 15.14 3.42 -8.55
N LEU A 208 14.44 3.37 -7.41
CA LEU A 208 14.93 3.80 -6.10
C LEU A 208 15.40 2.62 -5.24
N LYS A 209 16.48 1.98 -5.69
CA LYS A 209 17.03 0.76 -5.05
C LYS A 209 17.42 0.92 -3.58
N PHE A 210 17.75 2.13 -3.14
CA PHE A 210 18.17 2.43 -1.76
C PHE A 210 17.06 3.13 -0.97
N VAL A 211 15.80 2.83 -1.25
CA VAL A 211 14.64 3.38 -0.53
C VAL A 211 13.81 2.21 0.01
N SER A 212 13.53 2.23 1.30
CA SER A 212 12.63 1.29 1.95
C SER A 212 11.20 1.84 1.96
N TYR A 213 10.24 0.93 2.03
CA TYR A 213 8.82 1.26 2.14
C TYR A 213 8.30 0.62 3.41
N GLU A 214 7.50 1.37 4.14
CA GLU A 214 6.85 0.88 5.34
C GLU A 214 5.86 -0.23 5.02
N LYS A 215 5.77 -1.20 5.93
CA LYS A 215 4.83 -2.30 5.82
C LYS A 215 3.41 -1.77 5.89
N SER A 216 2.54 -2.38 5.10
CA SER A 216 1.09 -2.14 5.17
C SER A 216 0.54 -2.67 6.49
N LYS A 217 -0.61 -2.13 6.91
CA LYS A 217 -1.33 -2.58 8.10
C LYS A 217 -1.57 -4.11 8.10
N PRO A 218 -2.02 -4.74 6.99
CA PRO A 218 -2.17 -6.19 6.95
C PRO A 218 -0.86 -6.97 7.11
N GLU A 219 0.26 -6.49 6.56
CA GLU A 219 1.57 -7.14 6.69
C GLU A 219 2.06 -7.08 8.14
N ILE A 220 1.96 -5.92 8.81
CA ILE A 220 2.33 -5.76 10.22
C ILE A 220 1.56 -6.75 11.11
N VAL A 221 0.25 -6.84 10.89
CA VAL A 221 -0.61 -7.76 11.64
C VAL A 221 -0.24 -9.21 11.35
N THR A 222 0.07 -9.54 10.10
CA THR A 222 0.49 -10.89 9.73
C THR A 222 1.79 -11.28 10.44
N ASP A 223 2.78 -10.40 10.47
CA ASP A 223 4.04 -10.64 11.17
C ASP A 223 3.83 -10.88 12.67
N GLN A 224 2.97 -10.10 13.31
CA GLN A 224 2.66 -10.27 14.74
C GLN A 224 1.93 -11.59 15.02
N VAL A 225 0.96 -11.96 14.18
CA VAL A 225 0.29 -13.26 14.29
C VAL A 225 1.29 -14.40 14.12
N MET A 226 2.27 -14.25 13.22
CA MET A 226 3.34 -15.23 13.05
C MET A 226 4.24 -15.35 14.27
N GLU A 227 4.66 -14.23 14.86
CA GLU A 227 5.44 -14.23 16.10
C GLU A 227 4.69 -14.95 17.23
N LEU A 228 3.38 -14.70 17.38
CA LEU A 228 2.54 -15.39 18.36
C LEU A 228 2.41 -16.90 18.09
N VAL A 229 2.27 -17.30 16.83
CA VAL A 229 2.25 -18.71 16.41
C VAL A 229 3.59 -19.38 16.72
N HIS A 230 4.71 -18.72 16.44
CA HIS A 230 6.04 -19.20 16.77
C HIS A 230 6.20 -19.40 18.28
N HIS A 231 5.82 -18.41 19.09
CA HIS A 231 5.87 -18.51 20.54
C HIS A 231 4.97 -19.64 21.09
N TYR A 232 3.77 -19.82 20.52
CA TYR A 232 2.89 -20.94 20.86
C TYR A 232 3.54 -22.29 20.53
N MET A 233 4.15 -22.43 19.34
CA MET A 233 4.82 -23.65 18.92
C MET A 233 6.03 -23.95 19.80
N GLU A 234 6.84 -22.95 20.11
CA GLU A 234 7.97 -23.08 21.04
C GLU A 234 7.47 -23.57 22.40
N THR A 235 6.47 -22.91 22.97
CA THR A 235 5.92 -23.27 24.29
C THR A 235 5.34 -24.68 24.33
N LYS A 236 4.55 -25.05 23.32
CA LYS A 236 3.89 -26.37 23.26
C LYS A 236 4.89 -27.51 23.10
N TRP A 237 5.93 -27.29 22.29
CA TRP A 237 6.94 -28.29 21.94
C TRP A 237 8.27 -28.09 22.66
N GLN A 238 8.25 -27.41 23.82
CA GLN A 238 9.42 -27.23 24.67
C GLN A 238 10.05 -28.58 25.02
N GLY A 239 11.34 -28.74 24.72
CA GLY A 239 12.08 -29.98 24.97
C GLY A 239 12.05 -31.01 23.84
N THR A 240 11.35 -30.75 22.74
CA THR A 240 11.26 -31.62 21.55
C THR A 240 12.21 -31.17 20.43
N GLU A 241 13.39 -30.64 20.78
CA GLU A 241 14.37 -30.17 19.79
C GLU A 241 15.00 -31.34 19.03
N ALA A 242 15.08 -31.21 17.71
CA ALA A 242 15.78 -32.18 16.86
C ALA A 242 17.28 -32.13 17.15
N VAL A 243 17.80 -33.15 17.81
CA VAL A 243 19.25 -33.35 17.99
C VAL A 243 19.83 -33.81 16.65
N GLU A 244 20.80 -33.07 16.10
CA GLU A 244 21.47 -33.47 14.86
C GLU A 244 22.07 -34.87 14.99
N GLY A 245 21.57 -35.80 14.17
CA GLY A 245 22.03 -37.20 14.13
C GLY A 245 21.25 -38.20 14.99
N ALA A 246 20.19 -37.78 15.68
CA ALA A 246 19.24 -38.69 16.32
C ALA A 246 18.11 -39.10 15.35
N ASP A 247 17.58 -40.31 15.50
CA ASP A 247 16.41 -40.77 14.74
C ASP A 247 15.20 -39.88 15.03
N GLU A 248 14.40 -39.56 14.00
CA GLU A 248 13.16 -38.79 14.17
C GLU A 248 12.22 -39.52 15.13
N THR A 249 11.82 -38.85 16.22
CA THR A 249 10.83 -39.36 17.16
C THR A 249 9.41 -38.98 16.69
N GLU A 250 8.39 -39.74 17.11
CA GLU A 250 6.99 -39.42 16.81
C GLU A 250 6.61 -37.97 17.18
N GLU A 251 7.17 -37.44 18.28
CA GLU A 251 6.96 -36.07 18.72
C GLU A 251 7.59 -35.03 17.78
N THR A 252 8.81 -35.28 17.27
CA THR A 252 9.46 -34.39 16.28
C THR A 252 8.73 -34.39 14.94
N VAL A 253 8.16 -35.53 14.53
CA VAL A 253 7.33 -35.64 13.33
C VAL A 253 6.04 -34.83 13.51
N ALA A 254 5.33 -35.00 14.64
CA ALA A 254 4.10 -34.27 14.94
C ALA A 254 4.31 -32.75 15.03
N MET A 255 5.43 -32.31 15.63
CA MET A 255 5.81 -30.89 15.67
C MET A 255 6.02 -30.31 14.27
N ARG A 256 6.73 -31.03 13.39
CA ARG A 256 6.97 -30.60 12.00
C ARG A 256 5.68 -30.54 11.20
N GLU A 257 4.78 -31.52 11.36
CA GLU A 257 3.47 -31.51 10.70
C GLU A 257 2.62 -30.33 11.14
N GLU A 258 2.58 -30.02 12.45
CA GLU A 258 1.82 -28.86 12.95
C GLU A 258 2.43 -27.53 12.48
N LYS A 259 3.76 -27.42 12.44
CA LYS A 259 4.44 -26.25 11.85
C LYS A 259 4.07 -26.07 10.38
N GLN A 260 4.10 -27.15 9.60
CA GLN A 260 3.72 -27.13 8.20
C GLN A 260 2.24 -26.76 8.01
N GLN A 261 1.35 -27.18 8.90
CA GLN A 261 -0.06 -26.77 8.88
C GLN A 261 -0.21 -25.25 9.08
N PHE A 262 0.54 -24.65 10.01
CA PHE A 262 0.54 -23.19 10.19
C PHE A 262 1.08 -22.46 8.96
N ASP A 263 2.19 -22.92 8.38
CA ASP A 263 2.76 -22.32 7.17
C ASP A 263 1.75 -22.34 6.00
N VAL A 264 1.03 -23.47 5.84
CA VAL A 264 -0.03 -23.61 4.82
C VAL A 264 -1.23 -22.71 5.12
N TRP A 265 -1.62 -22.59 6.40
CA TRP A 265 -2.73 -21.72 6.82
C TRP A 265 -2.44 -20.24 6.55
N VAL A 266 -1.21 -19.80 6.77
CA VAL A 266 -0.76 -18.42 6.53
C VAL A 266 -0.79 -18.09 5.03
N ALA A 267 -0.36 -19.02 4.19
CA ALA A 267 -0.37 -18.88 2.74
C ALA A 267 -1.76 -19.05 2.10
N GLY A 268 -2.77 -19.49 2.85
CA GLY A 268 -4.11 -19.79 2.33
C GLY A 268 -4.95 -18.55 2.05
N GLU A 269 -5.52 -18.45 0.84
CA GLU A 269 -6.44 -17.35 0.44
C GLU A 269 -7.78 -17.38 1.19
N LYS A 270 -8.25 -18.58 1.57
CA LYS A 270 -9.44 -18.78 2.40
C LYS A 270 -9.01 -19.47 3.68
N ARG A 271 -9.23 -18.80 4.80
CA ARG A 271 -8.86 -19.30 6.13
C ARG A 271 -10.12 -19.69 6.88
N GLU A 272 -10.07 -20.86 7.50
CA GLU A 272 -11.11 -21.38 8.39
C GLU A 272 -10.64 -21.32 9.85
N LEU A 273 -11.60 -21.39 10.77
CA LEU A 273 -11.31 -21.43 12.20
C LEU A 273 -10.51 -22.70 12.53
N GLN A 274 -9.31 -22.55 13.10
CA GLN A 274 -8.39 -23.66 13.36
C GLN A 274 -8.65 -24.40 14.68
N GLU A 275 -9.43 -23.81 15.60
CA GLU A 275 -9.73 -24.36 16.93
C GLU A 275 -8.49 -24.75 17.77
N LYS A 276 -7.34 -24.11 17.54
CA LYS A 276 -6.07 -24.42 18.23
C LYS A 276 -5.86 -23.66 19.54
N TRP A 277 -6.39 -22.44 19.64
CA TRP A 277 -6.19 -21.55 20.81
C TRP A 277 -7.48 -21.39 21.60
N THR A 278 -7.35 -21.26 22.92
CA THR A 278 -8.48 -20.94 23.79
C THR A 278 -8.90 -19.49 23.62
N HIS A 279 -10.09 -19.16 24.13
CA HIS A 279 -10.58 -17.78 24.12
C HIS A 279 -9.58 -16.81 24.78
N GLU A 280 -9.04 -17.18 25.94
CA GLU A 280 -8.12 -16.34 26.71
C GLU A 280 -6.82 -16.09 25.95
N HIS A 281 -6.27 -17.11 25.26
CA HIS A 281 -5.10 -16.94 24.41
C HIS A 281 -5.37 -16.00 23.24
N VAL A 282 -6.54 -16.10 22.60
CA VAL A 282 -6.90 -15.21 21.48
C VAL A 282 -7.11 -13.76 21.98
N VAL A 283 -7.71 -13.57 23.15
CA VAL A 283 -7.86 -12.23 23.76
C VAL A 283 -6.50 -11.61 24.08
N GLU A 284 -5.56 -12.38 24.61
CA GLU A 284 -4.22 -11.86 24.94
C GLU A 284 -3.43 -11.52 23.67
N ALA A 285 -3.45 -12.41 22.67
CA ALA A 285 -2.89 -12.16 21.35
C ALA A 285 -3.48 -10.89 20.70
N THR A 286 -4.80 -10.71 20.83
CA THR A 286 -5.51 -9.53 20.30
C THR A 286 -5.00 -8.24 20.94
N LYS A 287 -4.79 -8.22 22.26
CA LYS A 287 -4.26 -7.04 22.94
C LYS A 287 -2.89 -6.63 22.42
N GLN A 288 -1.98 -7.60 22.25
CA GLN A 288 -0.63 -7.32 21.72
C GLN A 288 -0.68 -6.70 20.32
N ILE A 289 -1.60 -7.18 19.47
CA ILE A 289 -1.79 -6.63 18.13
C ILE A 289 -2.39 -5.21 18.20
N VAL A 290 -3.39 -5.00 19.05
CA VAL A 290 -4.06 -3.71 19.22
C VAL A 290 -3.11 -2.66 19.81
N GLU A 291 -2.17 -3.04 20.68
CA GLU A 291 -1.16 -2.12 21.23
C GLU A 291 -0.28 -1.50 20.14
N VAL A 292 0.08 -2.28 19.11
CA VAL A 292 0.87 -1.79 17.98
C VAL A 292 0.00 -1.11 16.93
N GLN A 293 -1.21 -1.64 16.69
CA GLN A 293 -2.14 -1.10 15.71
C GLN A 293 -3.56 -0.96 16.27
N PRO A 294 -3.88 0.15 16.95
CA PRO A 294 -5.17 0.34 17.63
C PRO A 294 -6.38 0.30 16.69
N GLU A 295 -6.21 0.81 15.47
CA GLU A 295 -7.27 0.97 14.47
C GLU A 295 -7.49 -0.29 13.61
N ILE A 296 -7.09 -1.47 14.10
CA ILE A 296 -7.24 -2.72 13.36
C ILE A 296 -8.71 -3.17 13.33
N GLU A 297 -9.22 -3.40 12.12
CA GLU A 297 -10.56 -3.94 11.91
C GLU A 297 -10.55 -5.48 11.96
N MET A 298 -11.57 -6.06 12.60
CA MET A 298 -11.91 -7.47 12.52
C MET A 298 -13.04 -7.67 11.51
N LYS A 299 -12.86 -8.58 10.54
CA LYS A 299 -13.87 -8.92 9.54
C LYS A 299 -13.88 -10.41 9.23
N PHE A 300 -15.04 -11.04 9.37
CA PHE A 300 -15.25 -12.45 9.02
C PHE A 300 -16.70 -12.69 8.58
N LYS A 301 -16.95 -13.89 8.07
CA LYS A 301 -18.31 -14.32 7.68
C LYS A 301 -18.72 -15.55 8.46
N LEU A 302 -19.98 -15.59 8.88
CA LEU A 302 -20.65 -16.78 9.36
C LEU A 302 -21.80 -17.07 8.38
N ASP A 303 -21.63 -18.09 7.54
CA ASP A 303 -22.47 -18.33 6.36
C ASP A 303 -22.59 -17.05 5.49
N ASP A 304 -23.83 -16.58 5.25
CA ASP A 304 -24.11 -15.36 4.48
C ASP A 304 -24.03 -14.07 5.30
N VAL A 305 -23.82 -14.16 6.62
CA VAL A 305 -23.75 -13.01 7.51
C VAL A 305 -22.30 -12.49 7.56
N SER A 306 -22.11 -11.22 7.20
CA SER A 306 -20.81 -10.55 7.32
C SER A 306 -20.75 -9.77 8.62
N ILE A 307 -19.74 -10.06 9.44
CA ILE A 307 -19.49 -9.38 10.71
C ILE A 307 -18.27 -8.47 10.51
N LYS A 308 -18.39 -7.21 10.95
CA LYS A 308 -17.32 -6.21 10.94
C LYS A 308 -17.32 -5.47 12.28
N GLY A 309 -16.15 -5.31 12.89
CA GLY A 309 -15.94 -4.57 14.14
C GLY A 309 -14.47 -4.19 14.32
N HIS A 310 -14.07 -3.64 15.46
CA HIS A 310 -12.66 -3.50 15.82
C HIS A 310 -12.14 -4.82 16.39
N MET A 311 -10.83 -5.09 16.29
CA MET A 311 -10.26 -6.29 16.90
C MET A 311 -10.39 -6.26 18.43
N ASP A 312 -10.25 -5.08 19.05
CA ASP A 312 -10.41 -4.90 20.50
C ASP A 312 -11.85 -5.16 21.02
N ASP A 313 -12.83 -5.27 20.12
CA ASP A 313 -14.19 -5.71 20.48
C ASP A 313 -14.25 -7.21 20.77
N TYR A 314 -13.30 -8.02 20.27
CA TYR A 314 -13.28 -9.46 20.51
C TYR A 314 -13.03 -9.76 21.99
N GLY A 315 -13.94 -10.50 22.61
CA GLY A 315 -13.94 -10.80 24.06
C GLY A 315 -14.52 -9.69 24.94
N LYS A 316 -14.90 -8.54 24.38
CA LYS A 316 -15.68 -7.50 25.07
C LYS A 316 -17.11 -7.48 24.57
N ASN A 317 -17.29 -7.03 23.34
CA ASN A 317 -18.59 -6.82 22.71
C ASN A 317 -18.92 -7.93 21.69
N ILE A 318 -17.91 -8.59 21.14
CA ILE A 318 -18.07 -9.67 20.15
C ILE A 318 -17.51 -10.97 20.72
N HIS A 319 -18.36 -11.99 20.74
CA HIS A 319 -18.05 -13.31 21.28
C HIS A 319 -18.36 -14.39 20.26
N ILE A 320 -17.48 -15.38 20.13
CA ILE A 320 -17.66 -16.54 19.26
C ILE A 320 -17.86 -17.77 20.15
N ALA A 321 -18.97 -18.46 19.98
CA ALA A 321 -19.33 -19.63 20.77
C ALA A 321 -19.93 -20.74 19.91
N ARG A 322 -20.12 -21.91 20.52
CA ARG A 322 -20.76 -23.07 19.89
C ARG A 322 -22.01 -23.48 20.65
N VAL A 323 -23.12 -23.66 19.94
CA VAL A 323 -24.38 -24.16 20.49
C VAL A 323 -24.88 -25.29 19.59
N ASN A 324 -25.04 -26.50 20.15
CA ASN A 324 -25.51 -27.70 19.45
C ASN A 324 -24.80 -27.97 18.13
N GLY A 325 -23.47 -27.89 18.13
CA GLY A 325 -22.66 -28.19 16.95
C GLY A 325 -22.51 -27.05 15.96
N ARG A 326 -23.24 -25.93 16.10
CA ARG A 326 -23.18 -24.75 15.23
C ARG A 326 -22.42 -23.59 15.88
N TYR A 327 -21.75 -22.78 15.06
CA TYR A 327 -21.14 -21.54 15.51
C TYR A 327 -22.21 -20.45 15.69
N VAL A 328 -22.05 -19.65 16.75
CA VAL A 328 -22.88 -18.49 17.06
C VAL A 328 -21.93 -17.34 17.37
N VAL A 329 -22.23 -16.17 16.80
CA VAL A 329 -21.58 -14.91 17.17
C VAL A 329 -22.56 -14.14 18.04
N LEU A 330 -22.15 -13.77 19.25
CA LEU A 330 -22.91 -12.86 20.10
C LEU A 330 -22.29 -11.47 19.98
N ILE A 331 -23.14 -10.47 19.77
CA ILE A 331 -22.74 -9.07 19.67
C ILE A 331 -23.55 -8.29 20.71
N GLU A 332 -22.85 -7.63 21.62
CA GLU A 332 -23.41 -6.80 22.69
C GLU A 332 -23.23 -5.31 22.36
N GLY A 333 -24.22 -4.50 22.75
CA GLY A 333 -24.18 -3.05 22.58
C GLY A 333 -25.39 -2.37 23.20
N ASP A 334 -25.27 -1.07 23.45
CA ASP A 334 -26.28 -0.32 24.22
C ASP A 334 -27.48 0.15 23.38
N SER A 335 -27.36 0.20 22.05
CA SER A 335 -28.41 0.72 21.17
C SER A 335 -28.29 0.20 19.74
N PHE A 336 -29.43 0.13 19.04
CA PHE A 336 -29.47 -0.14 17.61
C PHE A 336 -29.58 1.16 16.81
N GLN A 337 -28.86 1.22 15.69
CA GLN A 337 -28.98 2.28 14.70
C GLN A 337 -29.29 1.64 13.34
N PHE A 338 -30.25 2.22 12.62
CA PHE A 338 -30.69 1.75 11.32
C PHE A 338 -30.42 2.82 10.25
N ASP A 339 -30.02 2.38 9.06
CA ASP A 339 -29.85 3.25 7.90
C ASP A 339 -31.20 3.75 7.37
N LYS A 340 -31.18 4.69 6.42
CA LYS A 340 -32.39 5.20 5.77
C LYS A 340 -33.19 4.09 5.10
N GLY A 341 -34.39 3.87 5.59
CA GLY A 341 -35.33 2.84 5.13
C GLY A 341 -36.39 2.63 6.21
N VAL A 342 -37.34 1.72 5.98
CA VAL A 342 -38.23 1.23 7.03
C VAL A 342 -38.20 -0.29 6.99
N SER A 343 -37.80 -0.90 8.10
CA SER A 343 -37.78 -2.33 8.32
C SER A 343 -38.71 -2.70 9.48
N PRO A 344 -39.55 -3.74 9.34
CA PRO A 344 -40.36 -4.23 10.46
C PRO A 344 -39.54 -4.63 11.71
N ILE A 345 -38.25 -4.94 11.53
CA ILE A 345 -37.32 -5.26 12.63
C ILE A 345 -37.14 -4.06 13.58
N GLU A 346 -37.28 -2.83 13.08
CA GLU A 346 -37.20 -1.61 13.90
C GLU A 346 -38.30 -1.52 14.96
N LEU A 347 -39.39 -2.28 14.79
CA LEU A 347 -40.53 -2.35 15.70
C LEU A 347 -40.43 -3.55 16.67
N LEU A 348 -39.37 -4.35 16.59
CA LEU A 348 -39.19 -5.53 17.43
C LEU A 348 -39.05 -5.11 18.90
N HIS A 349 -39.86 -5.72 19.77
CA HIS A 349 -39.57 -5.73 21.20
C HIS A 349 -38.58 -6.88 21.48
N PRO A 350 -37.35 -6.60 21.95
CA PRO A 350 -36.35 -7.65 22.14
C PRO A 350 -36.81 -8.70 23.16
N GLU A 351 -36.59 -9.97 22.85
CA GLU A 351 -36.73 -11.08 23.80
C GLU A 351 -35.47 -11.18 24.69
N GLU A 352 -35.59 -11.80 25.87
CA GLU A 352 -34.44 -12.09 26.74
C GLU A 352 -33.50 -13.12 26.09
N LEU A 353 -32.19 -12.95 26.28
CA LEU A 353 -31.17 -13.78 25.62
C LEU A 353 -31.34 -15.28 25.90
N ASP A 354 -31.66 -15.64 27.15
CA ASP A 354 -31.87 -17.03 27.57
C ASP A 354 -33.00 -17.71 26.79
N GLU A 355 -34.05 -16.96 26.44
CA GLU A 355 -35.18 -17.47 25.65
C GLU A 355 -34.77 -17.74 24.21
N VAL A 356 -33.98 -16.84 23.62
CA VAL A 356 -33.40 -17.00 22.28
C VAL A 356 -32.47 -18.20 22.24
N LEU A 357 -31.58 -18.38 23.23
CA LEU A 357 -30.66 -19.51 23.30
C LEU A 357 -31.41 -20.84 23.44
N ARG A 358 -32.48 -20.90 24.24
CA ARG A 358 -33.35 -22.09 24.32
C ARG A 358 -34.04 -22.40 22.98
N ARG A 359 -34.49 -21.37 22.25
CA ARG A 359 -35.10 -21.54 20.93
C ARG A 359 -34.09 -22.03 19.89
N VAL A 360 -32.89 -21.43 19.85
CA VAL A 360 -31.79 -21.85 18.96
C VAL A 360 -31.34 -23.27 19.30
N GLY A 361 -31.29 -23.60 20.59
CA GLY A 361 -30.98 -24.93 21.09
C GLY A 361 -32.03 -25.98 20.70
N LYS A 362 -33.31 -25.60 20.60
CA LYS A 362 -34.41 -26.48 20.12
C LYS A 362 -34.55 -26.53 18.60
N GLY A 363 -33.93 -25.60 17.87
CA GLY A 363 -34.05 -25.48 16.42
C GLY A 363 -33.44 -26.65 15.67
N VAL A 364 -34.30 -27.45 15.03
CA VAL A 364 -34.00 -28.57 14.13
C VAL A 364 -32.98 -28.17 13.04
N ARG A 365 -32.11 -29.12 12.67
CA ARG A 365 -31.18 -29.07 11.52
C ARG A 365 -31.81 -28.32 10.33
N ARG A 366 -31.20 -27.22 9.87
CA ARG A 366 -31.41 -26.77 8.49
C ARG A 366 -30.81 -27.85 7.59
N VAL A 367 -31.65 -28.59 6.88
CA VAL A 367 -31.22 -29.43 5.75
C VAL A 367 -30.69 -28.46 4.68
N PRO A 368 -29.51 -28.70 4.07
CA PRO A 368 -29.02 -27.87 2.99
C PRO A 368 -30.08 -27.81 1.89
N THR A 369 -30.39 -26.61 1.39
CA THR A 369 -31.26 -26.44 0.23
C THR A 369 -30.65 -27.19 -0.96
N GLY A 370 -31.22 -28.36 -1.30
CA GLY A 370 -30.75 -29.19 -2.41
C GLY A 370 -31.23 -30.64 -2.40
N GLU A 371 -31.59 -31.21 -1.25
CA GLU A 371 -32.16 -32.56 -1.20
C GLU A 371 -33.70 -32.50 -1.11
N ALA A 372 -34.35 -33.08 -2.12
CA ALA A 372 -35.79 -33.31 -2.11
C ALA A 372 -36.14 -34.20 -0.89
N PRO A 373 -37.30 -33.97 -0.25
CA PRO A 373 -37.71 -34.81 0.88
C PRO A 373 -37.81 -36.27 0.44
N PRO A 374 -37.41 -37.23 1.28
CA PRO A 374 -37.62 -38.64 0.98
C PRO A 374 -39.12 -38.90 0.86
N LEU A 375 -39.52 -39.49 -0.25
CA LEU A 375 -40.82 -40.12 -0.39
C LEU A 375 -40.76 -41.45 0.37
N ASP A 376 -41.11 -41.39 1.64
CA ASP A 376 -42.08 -42.26 2.36
C ASP A 376 -41.88 -42.19 3.88
#